data_AF-A0A1Z1MUK9-F1
#
_entry.id   AF-A0A1Z1MUK9-F1
#
_cell.length_a   1.000
_cell.length_b   1.000
_cell.length_c   1.000
_cell.angle_alpha   90.00
_cell.angle_beta   90.00
_cell.angle_gamma   90.00
#
_symmetry.space_group_name_H-M   'P 1'
#
loop_
_entity.id
_entity.type
_entity.pdbx_description
1 polymer ?
#
loop_
_entity_poly.entity_id
_entity_poly.type
_entity_poly.pdbx_seq_one_letter_code
_entity_poly.pdbx_strand_id
1 'polypeptide(L)' 'MNIEEKIYTLKKELLLLRIKKITKQNFKSEEIKKIQHQISQINFQKTNKKNG' A
#
# COMPACT_ATOMS: atom_id res chain seq x y z
N MET A 1 -2.71 -16.24 -0.38
CA MET A 1 -1.79 -15.09 -0.41
C MET A 1 -1.46 -14.70 1.01
N ASN A 2 -0.19 -14.75 1.41
CA ASN A 2 0.21 -14.40 2.78
C ASN A 2 0.25 -12.87 2.99
N ILE A 3 0.41 -12.42 4.24
CA ILE A 3 0.44 -10.99 4.59
C ILE A 3 1.59 -10.26 3.88
N GLU A 4 2.72 -10.92 3.69
CA GLU A 4 3.93 -10.33 3.10
C GLU A 4 3.78 -10.14 1.58
N GLU A 5 3.21 -11.14 0.89
CA GLU A 5 2.78 -11.05 -0.50
C GLU A 5 1.78 -9.91 -0.67
N LYS A 6 0.80 -9.78 0.24
CA LYS A 6 -0.19 -8.70 0.19
C LYS A 6 0.45 -7.31 0.32
N ILE A 7 1.38 -7.13 1.27
CA ILE A 7 2.15 -5.88 1.39
C ILE A 7 2.97 -5.63 0.13
N TYR A 8 3.61 -6.66 -0.43
CA TYR A 8 4.44 -6.55 -1.62
C TYR A 8 3.62 -6.07 -2.83
N THR A 9 2.43 -6.63 -3.05
CA THR A 9 1.51 -6.20 -4.11
C THR A 9 1.03 -4.76 -3.89
N LEU A 10 0.63 -4.39 -2.68
CA LEU A 10 0.23 -3.01 -2.37
C LEU A 10 1.37 -2.00 -2.62
N LYS A 11 2.62 -2.37 -2.32
CA LYS A 11 3.80 -1.54 -2.63
C LYS A 11 4.02 -1.38 -4.13
N LYS A 12 3.81 -2.44 -4.93
CA LYS A 12 3.88 -2.37 -6.40
C LYS A 12 2.82 -1.44 -6.97
N GLU A 13 1.58 -1.55 -6.51
CA GLU A 13 0.48 -0.67 -6.94
C GLU A 13 0.76 0.78 -6.58
N LEU A 14 1.26 1.04 -5.37
CA LEU A 14 1.66 2.38 -4.93
C LEU A 14 2.77 2.97 -5.81
N LEU A 15 3.76 2.16 -6.19
CA LEU A 15 4.83 2.57 -7.09
C LEU A 15 4.27 2.96 -8.47
N LEU A 16 3.37 2.15 -9.04
CA LEU A 16 2.74 2.46 -10.32
C LEU A 16 1.95 3.76 -10.28
N LEU A 17 1.16 4.00 -9.22
CA LEU A 17 0.42 5.26 -9.06
C LEU A 17 1.35 6.47 -8.91
N ARG A 18 2.49 6.32 -8.24
CA ARG A 18 3.51 7.37 -8.14
C ARG A 18 4.14 7.67 -9.50
N ILE A 19 4.44 6.64 -10.30
CA ILE A 19 4.94 6.81 -11.66
C ILE A 19 3.90 7.56 -12.50
N LYS A 20 2.62 7.17 -12.45
CA LYS A 20 1.53 7.88 -13.15
C LYS A 20 1.44 9.35 -12.73
N LYS A 21 1.57 9.63 -11.43
CA LYS A 21 1.61 10.99 -10.90
C LYS A 21 2.77 11.82 -11.45
N ILE A 22 4.00 11.28 -11.41
CA ILE A 22 5.21 11.97 -11.88
C ILE A 22 5.14 12.21 -13.38
N THR A 23 4.64 11.23 -14.14
CA THR A 23 4.46 11.30 -15.59
C THR A 23 3.22 12.09 -16.02
N LYS A 24 2.50 12.71 -15.08
CA LYS A 24 1.26 13.49 -15.32
C LYS A 24 0.18 12.71 -16.09
N GLN A 25 0.18 11.38 -16.00
CA GLN A 25 -0.89 10.55 -16.53
C GLN A 25 -2.14 10.69 -15.66
N ASN A 26 -3.30 10.29 -16.16
CA ASN A 26 -4.51 10.22 -15.34
C ASN A 26 -4.32 9.19 -14.21
N PHE A 27 -4.39 9.66 -12.96
CA PHE A 27 -4.37 8.83 -11.76
C PHE A 27 -5.35 9.40 -10.72
N LYS A 28 -5.85 8.54 -9.83
CA LYS A 28 -6.71 8.96 -8.72
C LYS A 28 -5.87 9.13 -7.47
N SER A 29 -5.92 10.33 -6.88
CA SER A 29 -5.16 10.64 -5.67
C SER A 29 -5.66 9.84 -4.46
N GLU A 30 -6.93 9.47 -4.49
CA GLU A 30 -7.65 8.71 -3.49
C GLU A 30 -7.14 7.26 -3.42
N GLU A 31 -6.72 6.70 -4.56
CA GLU A 31 -6.15 5.35 -4.63
C GLU A 31 -4.82 5.27 -3.87
N ILE A 32 -3.99 6.32 -3.97
CA ILE A 32 -2.74 6.43 -3.20
C ILE A 32 -3.05 6.41 -1.70
N LYS A 33 -4.02 7.22 -1.25
CA LYS A 33 -4.42 7.29 0.17
C LYS A 33 -4.97 5.95 0.65
N LYS A 34 -5.79 5.27 -0.16
CA LYS A 34 -6.37 3.96 0.16
C LYS A 34 -5.30 2.89 0.35
N ILE A 35 -4.34 2.81 -0.57
CA ILE A 35 -3.25 1.82 -0.49
C ILE A 35 -2.34 2.11 0.71
N GLN A 36 -2.01 3.38 0.98
CA GLN A 36 -1.24 3.77 2.16
C GLN A 36 -1.95 3.37 3.46
N HIS A 37 -3.27 3.61 3.54
CA HIS A 37 -4.06 3.19 4.69
C HIS A 37 -4.05 1.67 4.88
N GLN A 38 -4.23 0.90 3.80
CA GLN A 38 -4.18 -0.56 3.86
C GLN A 38 -2.83 -1.10 4.33
N ILE A 39 -1.72 -0.54 3.84
CA ILE A 39 -0.37 -0.91 4.30
C ILE A 39 -0.22 -0.61 5.80
N SER A 40 -0.70 0.55 6.26
CA SER A 40 -0.66 0.94 7.68
C SER A 40 -1.42 -0.04 8.57
N GLN A 41 -2.66 -0.41 8.17
CA GLN A 41 -3.48 -1.39 8.90
C GLN A 41 -2.80 -2.75 9.03
N ILE A 42 -2.20 -3.24 7.95
CA ILE A 42 -1.50 -4.53 7.97
C ILE A 42 -0.27 -4.47 8.89
N ASN A 43 0.50 -3.38 8.83
CA ASN A 43 1.67 -3.21 9.71
C ASN A 43 1.26 -3.14 11.18
N PHE A 44 0.17 -2.42 11.51
CA PHE A 44 -0.37 -2.34 12.86
C PHE A 44 -0.81 -3.71 13.40
N GLN A 45 -1.47 -4.53 12.57
CA GLN A 45 -1.83 -5.89 12.94
C GLN A 45 -0.58 -6.77 13.17
N LYS A 46 0.49 -6.59 12.38
CA LYS A 46 1.76 -7.32 12.54
C LYS A 46 2.50 -6.93 13.82
N THR A 47 2.45 -5.66 14.23
CA THR A 47 3.06 -5.21 15.49
C THR A 47 2.30 -5.70 16.71
N ASN A 48 0.96 -5.69 16.68
CA ASN A 48 0.16 -6.15 17.82
C ASN A 48 0.24 -7.68 18.02
N LYS A 49 0.39 -8.46 16.93
CA LYS A 49 0.62 -9.92 17.03
C LYS A 49 2.00 -10.31 17.58
N LYS A 50 2.96 -9.40 17.62
CA LYS A 50 4.30 -9.67 18.17
C LYS A 50 4.42 -9.41 19.67
N ASN A 51 3.45 -8.70 20.26
CA ASN A 51 3.45 -8.27 21.66
C ASN A 51 2.44 -9.03 22.53
N GLY A 52 1.86 -10.12 22.02
CA GLY A 52 0.88 -10.97 22.72
C GLY A 52 1.30 -12.43 22.72
#